data_AF-A0AAE6WIB5-F1
#
_entry.id   AF-A0AAE6WIB5-F1
#
_cell.length_a   1.000
_cell.length_b   1.000
_cell.length_c   1.000
_cell.angle_alpha   90.00
_cell.angle_beta   90.00
_cell.angle_gamma   90.00
#
_symmetry.space_group_name_H-M   'P 1'
#
loop_
_entity.id
_entity.type
_entity.pdbx_description
1 polymer ?
#
loop_
_entity_poly.entity_id
_entity_poly.type
_entity_poly.pdbx_seq_one_letter_code
_entity_poly.pdbx_strand_id
1 'polypeptide(L)'
;MKKLAIVAVLISSLSLAACGNKDFLGAEYEFKTAEIKMLDGTIKKVKVKEWSRDNEANNIRVTTTDGTIYYSSSNNIMLIDK
;
A
#
# COMPACT_ATOMS: atom_id res chain seq x y z
N MET A 1 -28.63 26.00 11.59
CA MET A 1 -27.83 24.93 12.26
C MET A 1 -28.04 23.54 11.66
N LYS A 2 -29.28 23.10 11.37
CA LYS A 2 -29.53 21.76 10.77
C LYS A 2 -28.88 21.53 9.39
N LYS A 3 -28.76 22.58 8.56
CA LYS A 3 -28.15 22.51 7.22
C LYS A 3 -26.61 22.40 7.23
N LEU A 4 -25.95 22.86 8.30
CA LEU A 4 -24.48 22.82 8.44
C LEU A 4 -23.99 21.44 8.91
N ALA A 5 -24.80 20.74 9.71
CA ALA A 5 -24.51 19.38 10.15
C ALA A 5 -24.53 18.36 8.98
N ILE A 6 -25.42 18.57 8.00
CA ILE A 6 -25.53 17.69 6.82
C ILE A 6 -24.31 17.83 5.90
N VAL A 7 -23.79 19.05 5.75
CA VAL A 7 -22.56 19.31 4.97
C VAL A 7 -21.34 18.68 5.64
N ALA A 8 -21.25 18.73 6.98
CA ALA A 8 -20.16 18.08 7.72
C ALA A 8 -20.19 16.54 7.60
N VAL A 9 -21.38 15.93 7.60
CA VAL A 9 -21.53 14.47 7.45
C VAL A 9 -21.20 14.02 6.02
N LEU A 10 -21.53 14.81 5.00
CA LEU A 10 -21.17 14.51 3.61
C LEU A 10 -19.66 14.62 3.36
N ILE A 11 -18.98 15.61 3.95
CA ILE A 11 -17.52 15.76 3.82
C ILE A 11 -16.77 14.61 4.51
N SER A 12 -17.29 14.07 5.63
CA SER A 12 -16.71 12.89 6.28
C SER A 12 -16.88 11.57 5.51
N SER A 13 -17.76 11.53 4.50
CA SER A 13 -17.98 10.33 3.68
C SER A 13 -17.07 10.25 2.46
N LEU A 14 -16.51 11.39 2.00
CA LEU A 14 -15.54 11.43 0.90
C LEU A 14 -14.09 11.11 1.33
N SER A 15 -13.77 11.09 2.63
CA SER A 15 -12.43 10.73 3.13
C SER A 15 -12.20 9.23 3.29
N LEU A 16 -13.25 8.41 3.26
CA LEU A 16 -13.15 6.95 3.41
C LEU A 16 -12.79 6.22 2.10
N ALA A 17 -12.77 6.93 0.97
CA ALA A 17 -12.40 6.40 -0.34
C ALA A 17 -11.03 6.91 -0.83
N ALA A 18 -10.15 7.36 0.08
CA ALA A 18 -8.78 7.70 -0.26
C ALA A 18 -7.94 6.45 -0.61
N CYS A 19 -8.08 6.02 -1.86
CA CYS A 19 -7.02 5.72 -2.82
C CYS A 19 -5.82 4.87 -2.34
N GLY A 20 -5.87 3.59 -2.73
CA GLY A 20 -4.84 2.82 -3.43
C GLY A 20 -3.36 2.89 -2.99
N ASN A 21 -2.78 1.71 -2.74
CA ASN A 21 -1.32 1.43 -2.69
C ASN A 21 -0.46 2.56 -2.06
N LYS A 22 -0.53 2.75 -0.75
CA LYS A 22 -0.16 4.03 -0.13
C LYS A 22 1.22 4.08 0.53
N ASP A 23 2.00 5.11 0.14
CA ASP A 23 3.00 5.77 0.99
C ASP A 23 2.42 7.11 1.48
N PHE A 24 2.24 7.29 2.79
CA PHE A 24 1.42 8.36 3.39
C PHE A 24 2.16 9.72 3.49
N LEU A 25 3.18 9.97 2.67
CA LEU A 25 3.94 11.24 2.70
C LEU A 25 4.31 11.78 1.30
N GLY A 26 3.36 11.79 0.35
CA GLY A 26 3.40 12.73 -0.78
C GLY A 26 3.52 12.17 -2.20
N ALA A 27 3.39 10.86 -2.40
CA ALA A 27 3.11 10.31 -3.72
C ALA A 27 2.33 9.00 -3.63
N GLU A 28 1.15 8.97 -4.26
CA GLU A 28 0.31 7.78 -4.39
C GLU A 28 0.85 6.92 -5.55
N TYR A 29 1.93 6.16 -5.30
CA TYR A 29 2.44 5.22 -6.31
C TYR A 29 1.68 3.90 -6.25
N GLU A 30 0.85 3.67 -7.27
CA GLU A 30 0.21 2.38 -7.48
C GLU A 30 1.17 1.39 -8.14
N PHE A 31 1.29 0.22 -7.52
CA PHE A 31 2.11 -0.89 -7.99
C PHE A 31 1.21 -2.11 -8.06
N LYS A 32 1.16 -2.76 -9.21
CA LYS A 32 0.27 -3.91 -9.46
C LYS A 32 0.94 -5.22 -9.09
N THR A 33 2.27 -5.27 -9.16
CA THR A 33 3.04 -6.47 -8.88
C THR A 33 4.28 -6.17 -8.04
N ALA A 34 4.73 -7.20 -7.31
CA ALA A 34 5.98 -7.17 -6.59
C ALA A 34 6.77 -8.46 -6.88
N GLU A 35 8.08 -8.31 -7.03
CA GLU A 35 9.03 -9.43 -7.05
C GLU A 35 9.82 -9.42 -5.75
N ILE A 36 9.75 -10.53 -5.01
CA ILE A 36 10.23 -10.65 -3.64
C ILE A 36 11.26 -11.77 -3.57
N LYS A 37 12.49 -11.42 -3.18
CA LYS A 37 13.55 -12.40 -2.93
C LYS A 37 13.32 -13.09 -1.57
N MET A 38 13.14 -14.41 -1.62
CA MET A 38 12.93 -15.26 -0.46
C MET A 38 14.26 -15.68 0.17
N LEU A 39 14.21 -16.23 1.39
CA LEU A 39 15.39 -16.66 2.14
C LEU A 39 16.17 -17.79 1.45
N ASP A 40 15.48 -18.64 0.68
CA ASP A 40 16.08 -19.70 -0.13
C ASP A 40 16.67 -19.19 -1.45
N GLY A 41 16.64 -17.87 -1.69
CA GLY A 41 17.16 -17.23 -2.89
C GLY A 41 16.18 -17.23 -4.07
N THR A 42 15.02 -17.87 -3.95
CA THR A 42 13.99 -17.83 -5.00
C THR A 42 13.33 -16.46 -5.09
N ILE A 43 12.79 -16.11 -6.26
CA ILE A 43 12.03 -14.87 -6.47
C ILE A 43 10.56 -15.22 -6.61
N LYS A 44 9.73 -14.65 -5.75
CA LYS A 44 8.28 -14.79 -5.80
C LYS A 44 7.66 -13.55 -6.42
N LYS A 45 6.91 -13.75 -7.51
CA LYS A 45 6.11 -12.70 -8.15
C LYS A 45 4.68 -12.74 -7.63
N VAL A 46 4.19 -11.61 -7.11
CA VAL A 46 2.87 -11.50 -6.49
C VAL A 46 2.09 -10.31 -7.03
N LYS A 47 0.75 -10.41 -6.99
CA LYS A 47 -0.14 -9.27 -7.22
C LYS A 47 -0.25 -8.44 -5.94
N VAL A 48 -0.08 -7.14 -6.06
CA VAL A 48 -0.09 -6.20 -4.94
C VAL A 48 -1.49 -5.61 -4.81
N LYS A 49 -2.02 -5.64 -3.59
CA LYS A 49 -3.25 -4.94 -3.20
C LYS A 49 -2.91 -3.65 -2.46
N GLU A 50 -1.90 -3.72 -1.61
CA GLU A 50 -1.41 -2.59 -0.81
C GLU A 50 0.09 -2.78 -0.58
N TRP A 51 0.82 -1.68 -0.48
CA TRP A 51 2.19 -1.67 0.01
C TRP A 51 2.36 -0.49 0.96
N SER A 52 3.36 -0.57 1.82
CA SER A 52 3.80 0.55 2.66
C SER A 52 5.29 0.44 2.95
N ARG A 53 5.98 1.57 2.96
CA ARG A 53 7.34 1.65 3.49
C ARG A 53 7.29 1.91 5.00
N ASP A 54 8.18 1.27 5.75
CA ASP A 54 8.40 1.62 7.14
C ASP A 54 9.24 2.91 7.22
N ASN A 55 8.84 3.86 8.05
CA ASN A 55 9.54 5.15 8.21
C ASN A 55 10.75 5.05 9.15
N GLU A 56 10.78 4.03 10.01
CA GLU A 56 11.84 3.81 11.01
C GLU A 56 12.86 2.75 10.55
N ALA A 57 12.49 1.92 9.56
CA ALA A 57 13.32 0.85 9.02
C ALA A 57 13.34 0.85 7.49
N ASN A 58 14.41 0.33 6.88
CA ASN A 58 14.50 0.18 5.42
C ASN A 58 13.72 -1.07 4.93
N ASN A 59 12.45 -1.16 5.32
CA ASN A 59 11.57 -2.28 5.08
C ASN A 59 10.35 -1.86 4.28
N ILE A 60 9.83 -2.80 3.50
CA ILE A 60 8.60 -2.66 2.74
C ILE A 60 7.66 -3.80 3.15
N ARG A 61 6.42 -3.44 3.44
CA ARG A 61 5.30 -4.38 3.57
C ARG A 61 4.56 -4.45 2.25
N VAL A 62 4.28 -5.66 1.78
CA VAL A 62 3.44 -5.92 0.62
C VAL A 62 2.27 -6.80 1.05
N THR A 63 1.06 -6.29 0.93
CA THR A 63 -0.18 -7.05 1.07
C THR A 63 -0.64 -7.45 -0.32
N THR A 64 -0.79 -8.75 -0.53
CA THR A 64 -1.20 -9.29 -1.84
C THR A 64 -2.73 -9.35 -1.96
N THR A 65 -3.22 -9.56 -3.19
CA THR A 65 -4.67 -9.67 -3.46
C THR A 65 -5.35 -10.84 -2.76
N ASP A 66 -4.61 -11.90 -2.42
CA ASP A 66 -5.12 -13.05 -1.66
C ASP A 66 -5.05 -12.86 -0.13
N GLY A 67 -4.52 -11.73 0.34
CA GLY A 67 -4.37 -11.41 1.76
C GLY A 67 -3.04 -11.81 2.38
N THR A 68 -2.15 -12.50 1.66
CA THR A 68 -0.79 -12.81 2.14
C THR A 68 0.01 -11.53 2.33
N ILE A 69 0.74 -11.43 3.44
CA ILE A 69 1.59 -10.29 3.78
C ILE A 69 3.06 -10.70 3.71
N TYR A 70 3.86 -9.94 2.98
CA TYR A 70 5.32 -10.03 2.98
C TYR A 70 5.90 -8.80 3.65
N TYR A 71 6.87 -9.00 4.52
CA TYR A 71 7.63 -7.95 5.18
C TYR A 71 9.11 -8.23 5.00
N SER A 72 9.82 -7.38 4.26
CA SER A 72 11.24 -7.57 3.97
C SER A 72 11.95 -6.25 3.78
N SER A 73 13.28 -6.28 3.80
CA SER A 73 14.09 -5.12 3.43
C SER A 73 13.75 -4.66 2.00
N SER A 74 13.80 -3.36 1.74
CA SER A 74 13.63 -2.80 0.38
C SER A 74 14.63 -3.37 -0.62
N ASN A 75 15.80 -3.85 -0.17
CA ASN A 75 16.80 -4.53 -1.02
C ASN A 75 16.32 -5.87 -1.59
N ASN A 76 15.24 -6.45 -1.03
CA ASN A 76 14.69 -7.74 -1.44
C ASN A 76 13.35 -7.60 -2.17
N ILE A 77 12.83 -6.39 -2.37
CA ILE A 77 11.51 -6.14 -2.96
C ILE A 77 11.64 -5.17 -4.12
N MET A 78 11.16 -5.58 -5.30
CA MET A 78 10.94 -4.70 -6.44
C MET A 78 9.44 -4.49 -6.63
N LEU A 79 8.97 -3.25 -6.52
CA LEU A 79 7.58 -2.85 -6.79
C LEU A 79 7.45 -2.39 -8.25
N ILE A 80 6.41 -2.84 -8.95
CA ILE A 80 6.24 -2.67 -10.40
C ILE A 80 4.82 -2.15 -10.70
N ASP A 81 4.73 -1.07 -11.46
CA ASP A 81 3.51 -0.30 -11.79
C ASP A 81 2.81 -0.76 -13.09
N LYS A 82 3.54 -1.39 -14.00
CA LYS A 82 3.04 -1.91 -15.28
C LYS A 82 1.89 -2.90 -15.14
#